data_AF-A0A2N2T4I8-F1
#
_entry.id   AF-A0A2N2T4I8-F1
#
_cell.length_a   1.000
_cell.length_b   1.000
_cell.length_c   1.000
_cell.angle_alpha   90.00
_cell.angle_beta   90.00
_cell.angle_gamma   90.00
#
_symmetry.space_group_name_H-M   'P 1'
#
loop_
_entity.id
_entity.type
_entity.pdbx_description
1 polymer ?
#
loop_
_entity_poly.entity_id
_entity_poly.type
_entity_poly.pdbx_seq_one_letter_code
_entity_poly.pdbx_strand_id
1 'polypeptide(L)' 'MTTLTKADLAELLFEKVGLNKREAKDVVESFFDEIRLTLEKGDIVKLSGFG' A
#
# COMPACT_ATOMS: atom_id res chain seq x y z
N MET A 1 -21.10 -3.41 -4.32
CA MET A 1 -19.79 -2.87 -3.88
C MET A 1 -18.73 -3.54 -4.72
N THR A 2 -17.84 -2.76 -5.33
CA THR A 2 -16.65 -3.28 -6.00
C THR A 2 -15.57 -3.52 -4.94
N THR A 3 -14.87 -4.66 -5.03
CA THR A 3 -13.75 -4.99 -4.14
C THR A 3 -12.55 -4.13 -4.50
N LEU A 4 -11.98 -3.43 -3.52
CA LEU A 4 -10.74 -2.68 -3.73
C LEU A 4 -9.56 -3.64 -3.84
N THR A 5 -8.82 -3.59 -4.95
CA THR A 5 -7.65 -4.41 -5.19
C THR A 5 -6.35 -3.58 -5.10
N LYS A 6 -5.20 -4.27 -5.04
CA LYS A 6 -3.89 -3.61 -5.13
C LYS A 6 -3.70 -2.85 -6.45
N ALA A 7 -4.29 -3.34 -7.54
CA ALA A 7 -4.24 -2.67 -8.84
C ALA A 7 -4.99 -1.34 -8.79
N ASP A 8 -6.15 -1.31 -8.13
CA ASP A 8 -6.93 -0.08 -7.94
C ASP A 8 -6.16 0.93 -7.08
N LEU A 9 -5.46 0.49 -6.03
CA LEU A 9 -4.60 1.36 -5.22
C LEU A 9 -3.44 1.96 -6.02
N ALA A 10 -2.79 1.17 -6.88
CA ALA A 10 -1.72 1.66 -7.74
C ALA A 10 -2.24 2.67 -8.78
N GLU A 11 -3.42 2.44 -9.35
CA GLU A 11 -4.04 3.41 -10.26
C GLU A 11 -4.39 4.71 -9.53
N LEU A 12 -4.91 4.64 -8.30
CA LEU A 12 -5.17 5.84 -7.47
C LEU A 12 -3.91 6.65 -7.18
N LEU A 13 -2.76 5.99 -6.95
CA LEU A 13 -1.48 6.67 -6.76
C LEU A 13 -0.99 7.33 -8.05
N PHE A 14 -1.16 6.66 -9.19
CA PHE A 14 -0.88 7.24 -10.50
C PHE A 14 -1.71 8.51 -10.73
N GLU A 15 -3.02 8.45 -10.49
CA GLU A 15 -3.94 9.56 -10.72
C GLU A 15 -3.74 10.73 -9.74
N LYS A 16 -3.54 10.44 -8.45
CA LYS A 16 -3.52 11.48 -7.40
C LYS A 16 -2.14 12.04 -7.10
N VAL A 17 -1.09 11.26 -7.31
CA VAL A 17 0.28 11.63 -6.94
C VAL A 17 1.17 11.82 -8.17
N GLY A 18 0.74 11.34 -9.36
CA GLY A 18 1.51 11.47 -10.60
C GLY A 18 2.70 10.53 -10.70
N LEU A 19 2.78 9.52 -9.82
CA LEU A 19 3.76 8.44 -9.93
C LEU A 19 3.51 7.68 -11.24
N ASN A 20 4.55 7.19 -11.89
CA ASN A 20 4.31 6.31 -13.03
C ASN A 20 3.76 4.95 -12.56
N LYS A 21 3.10 4.20 -13.46
CA LYS A 21 2.42 2.94 -13.10
C LYS A 21 3.34 1.91 -12.43
N ARG A 22 4.63 1.90 -12.79
CA ARG A 22 5.62 0.99 -12.18
C ARG A 22 5.92 1.40 -10.75
N GLU A 23 6.24 2.68 -10.53
CA GLU A 23 6.50 3.23 -9.20
C GLU A 23 5.29 3.06 -8.27
N ALA A 24 4.09 3.34 -8.76
CA ALA A 24 2.87 3.18 -7.98
C ALA A 24 2.66 1.73 -7.52
N LYS A 25 2.92 0.76 -8.41
CA LYS A 25 2.86 -0.67 -8.06
C LYS A 25 3.93 -1.03 -7.03
N ASP A 26 5.17 -0.57 -7.23
CA ASP A 26 6.28 -0.86 -6.33
C ASP A 26 6.03 -0.27 -4.92
N VAL A 27 5.41 0.91 -4.83
CA VAL A 27 4.99 1.53 -3.56
C VAL A 27 3.93 0.70 -2.85
N VAL A 28 2.89 0.26 -3.57
CA VAL A 28 1.81 -0.55 -2.98
C VAL A 28 2.35 -1.88 -2.45
N GLU A 29 3.21 -2.56 -3.22
CA GLU A 29 3.81 -3.82 -2.74
C GLU A 29 4.71 -3.59 -1.53
N SER A 30 5.60 -2.59 -1.58
CA SER A 30 6.49 -2.25 -0.47
C SER A 30 5.73 -1.90 0.81
N PHE A 31 4.60 -1.19 0.70
CA PHE A 31 3.75 -0.85 1.85
C PHE A 31 3.22 -2.09 2.57
N PHE A 32 2.67 -3.06 1.82
CA PHE A 32 2.13 -4.28 2.42
C PHE A 32 3.22 -5.24 2.90
N ASP A 33 4.36 -5.29 2.22
CA ASP A 33 5.49 -6.10 2.64
C ASP A 33 6.10 -5.58 3.95
N GLU A 34 6.25 -4.26 4.11
CA GLU A 34 6.74 -3.68 5.37
C GLU A 34 5.80 -3.99 6.55
N ILE A 35 4.49 -3.91 6.33
CA ILE A 35 3.49 -4.30 7.34
C ILE A 35 3.65 -5.79 7.70
N ARG A 36 3.77 -6.66 6.69
CA ARG A 36 3.93 -8.10 6.92
C ARG A 36 5.20 -8.41 7.71
N LEU A 37 6.33 -7.84 7.30
CA LEU A 37 7.63 -8.07 7.95
C LEU A 37 7.67 -7.53 9.38
N THR A 38 7.01 -6.42 9.65
CA THR A 38 6.89 -5.87 11.00
C THR A 38 6.05 -6.80 11.89
N LEU A 39 4.89 -7.22 11.42
CA LEU A 39 4.01 -8.12 12.18
C LEU A 39 4.62 -9.51 12.38
N GLU A 40 5.36 -10.02 11.40
CA GLU A 40 6.07 -11.31 11.50
C GLU A 40 7.10 -11.32 12.65
N LYS A 41 7.72 -10.16 12.94
CA LYS A 41 8.64 -10.00 14.07
C LYS A 41 7.93 -9.91 15.44
N GLY A 42 6.60 -9.80 15.44
CA GLY A 42 5.80 -9.54 16.63
C GLY A 42 5.73 -8.06 17.02
N ASP A 43 6.23 -7.17 16.17
CA ASP A 43 6.20 -5.73 16.41
C ASP A 43 4.82 -5.14 16.06
N ILE A 44 4.47 -4.04 16.72
CA ILE A 44 3.20 -3.34 16.51
C ILE A 44 3.30 -2.43 15.29
N VAL A 45 2.39 -2.61 14.33
CA VAL A 45 2.17 -1.64 13.25
C VAL A 45 1.07 -0.67 13.70
N LYS A 46 1.37 0.63 13.68
CA LYS A 46 0.41 1.70 13.95
C LYS A 46 0.31 2.64 12.76
N LEU A 47 -0.86 2.71 12.13
CA LEU A 47 -1.18 3.62 11.04
C LEU A 47 -2.08 4.74 11.58
N SER A 48 -1.46 5.82 12.05
CA SER A 48 -2.21 6.95 12.62
C SER A 48 -3.26 7.50 11.65
N GLY A 49 -4.51 7.61 12.11
CA GLY A 49 -5.65 8.02 11.26
C GLY A 49 -6.32 6.88 10.50
N PHE A 50 -5.83 5.64 10.64
CA PHE A 50 -6.45 4.43 10.11
C PHE A 50 -6.68 3.39 11.20
N GLY A 51 -5.62 3.02 11.94
CA GLY A 51 -5.59 2.01 12.99
C GLY A 51 -4.18 1.79 13.50
#